data_AF-A0A853V541-F1
#
_entry.id   AF-A0A853V541-F1
#
_cell.length_a   1.000
_cell.length_b   1.000
_cell.length_c   1.000
_cell.angle_alpha   90.00
_cell.angle_beta   90.00
_cell.angle_gamma   90.00
#
_symmetry.space_group_name_H-M   'P 1'
#
loop_
_entity.id
_entity.type
_entity.pdbx_description
1 polymer ?
#
loop_
_entity_poly.entity_id
_entity_poly.type
_entity_poly.pdbx_seq_one_letter_code
_entity_poly.pdbx_strand_id
1 'polypeptide(L)'
;MSADILTTDVLQARLNLMPQIHDELEAQIKEQLQGQNRKDIAHIKEATIVLIKLHITKMIKNQARYGETSTNDDHLHFIEGRHAYQLFYALDSSMHVEELELSEDLLAKYDADIERLLNVRGQLTPFINVAIETFDSFSEDLDLTIEYLFKTYPDILTMVQDKEFRLHKFDSLIEEAFKQLATTHQYGDFGTAMAQASIVDTP
;
A
#
# COMPACT_ATOMS: atom_id res chain seq x y z
N MET A 1 19.30 -15.19 -15.43
CA MET A 1 18.59 -14.22 -14.59
C MET A 1 19.31 -14.24 -13.25
N SER A 2 19.98 -13.15 -12.85
CA SER A 2 20.51 -13.10 -11.49
C SER A 2 19.30 -13.11 -10.56
N ALA A 3 19.28 -14.00 -9.58
CA ALA A 3 18.28 -13.95 -8.53
C ALA A 3 18.28 -12.55 -7.92
N ASP A 4 17.11 -11.98 -7.69
CA ASP A 4 17.00 -10.67 -7.05
C ASP A 4 17.43 -10.82 -5.58
N ILE A 5 18.69 -10.51 -5.31
CA ILE A 5 19.33 -10.62 -3.99
C ILE A 5 19.03 -9.36 -3.19
N LEU A 6 18.59 -9.54 -1.95
CA LEU A 6 18.37 -8.46 -1.00
C LEU A 6 19.72 -7.91 -0.52
N THR A 7 19.90 -6.59 -0.62
CA THR A 7 21.12 -5.90 -0.19
C THR A 7 20.81 -4.58 0.52
N THR A 8 21.79 -4.08 1.28
CA THR A 8 21.74 -2.75 1.91
C THR A 8 21.53 -1.63 0.89
N ASP A 9 22.09 -1.76 -0.31
CA ASP A 9 21.92 -0.77 -1.39
C ASP A 9 20.47 -0.69 -1.86
N VAL A 10 19.77 -1.83 -1.97
CA VAL A 10 18.36 -1.83 -2.36
C VAL A 10 17.49 -1.23 -1.26
N LEU A 11 17.76 -1.56 0.01
CA LEU A 11 17.10 -0.91 1.14
C LEU A 11 17.31 0.61 1.09
N GLN A 12 18.55 1.03 0.89
CA GLN A 12 18.90 2.44 0.83
C GLN A 12 18.20 3.16 -0.32
N ALA A 13 18.13 2.54 -1.50
CA ALA A 13 17.42 3.09 -2.67
C ALA A 13 15.92 3.25 -2.40
N ARG A 14 15.27 2.24 -1.80
CA ARG A 14 13.85 2.31 -1.47
C ARG A 14 13.56 3.33 -0.36
N LEU A 15 14.39 3.41 0.68
CA LEU A 15 14.28 4.47 1.70
C LEU A 15 14.53 5.87 1.13
N ASN A 16 15.37 6.02 0.11
CA ASN A 16 15.54 7.30 -0.58
C ASN A 16 14.32 7.71 -1.41
N LEU A 17 13.50 6.74 -1.82
CA LEU A 17 12.25 6.97 -2.54
C LEU A 17 11.10 7.34 -1.60
N MET A 18 11.09 6.83 -0.35
CA MET A 18 10.00 7.06 0.61
C MET A 18 9.65 8.54 0.82
N PRO A 19 10.60 9.48 1.00
CA PRO A 19 10.27 10.90 1.12
C PRO A 19 9.48 11.43 -0.08
N GLN A 20 9.83 11.02 -1.30
CA GLN A 20 9.13 11.46 -2.51
C GLN A 20 7.70 10.94 -2.54
N ILE A 21 7.50 9.66 -2.22
CA ILE A 21 6.14 9.07 -2.14
C ILE A 21 5.33 9.76 -1.04
N HIS A 22 5.93 10.04 0.12
CA HIS A 22 5.24 10.75 1.20
C HIS A 22 4.81 12.16 0.77
N ASP A 23 5.70 12.92 0.13
CA ASP A 23 5.38 14.27 -0.39
C ASP A 23 4.25 14.21 -1.43
N GLU A 24 4.26 13.19 -2.32
CA GLU A 24 3.19 12.95 -3.30
C GLU A 24 1.84 12.67 -2.61
N LEU A 25 1.82 11.81 -1.58
CA LEU A 25 0.60 11.50 -0.82
C LEU A 25 0.11 12.71 -0.01
N GLU A 26 1.00 13.48 0.60
CA GLU A 26 0.64 14.71 1.32
C GLU A 26 0.07 15.78 0.39
N ALA A 27 0.65 15.94 -0.82
CA ALA A 27 0.11 16.82 -1.84
C ALA A 27 -1.30 16.38 -2.26
N GLN A 28 -1.50 15.08 -2.52
CA GLN A 28 -2.82 14.53 -2.85
C GLN A 28 -3.85 14.79 -1.75
N ILE A 29 -3.51 14.55 -0.48
CA ILE A 29 -4.38 14.85 0.66
C ILE A 29 -4.72 16.34 0.70
N LYS A 30 -3.74 17.21 0.51
CA LYS A 30 -3.94 18.66 0.53
C LYS A 30 -4.88 19.12 -0.57
N GLU A 31 -4.71 18.60 -1.77
CA GLU A 31 -5.49 18.99 -2.95
C GLU A 31 -6.92 18.44 -2.91
N GLN A 32 -7.09 17.18 -2.49
CA GLN A 32 -8.36 16.47 -2.62
C GLN A 32 -9.19 16.43 -1.33
N LEU A 33 -8.57 16.58 -0.15
CA LEU A 33 -9.23 16.36 1.14
C LEU A 33 -9.24 17.58 2.06
N GLN A 34 -8.29 18.50 1.94
CA GLN A 34 -8.21 19.64 2.86
C GLN A 34 -9.45 20.54 2.75
N GLY A 35 -10.12 20.76 3.89
CA GLY A 35 -11.32 21.60 3.96
C GLY A 35 -12.60 20.93 3.45
N GLN A 36 -12.53 19.67 3.03
CA GLN A 36 -13.67 18.94 2.49
C GLN A 36 -14.57 18.31 3.56
N ASN A 37 -15.78 17.96 3.14
CA ASN A 37 -16.75 17.29 4.01
C ASN A 37 -16.35 15.83 4.24
N ARG A 38 -15.99 15.51 5.47
CA ARG A 38 -15.52 14.19 5.91
C ARG A 38 -16.57 13.08 5.83
N LYS A 39 -17.85 13.44 5.66
CA LYS A 39 -18.96 12.48 5.54
C LYS A 39 -19.40 12.24 4.10
N ASP A 40 -18.83 12.97 3.15
CA ASP A 40 -19.14 12.82 1.74
C ASP A 40 -18.37 11.62 1.17
N ILE A 41 -19.11 10.71 0.54
CA ILE A 41 -18.58 9.45 0.00
C ILE A 41 -17.47 9.67 -1.02
N ALA A 42 -17.50 10.76 -1.80
CA ALA A 42 -16.44 11.07 -2.75
C ALA A 42 -15.10 11.35 -2.04
N HIS A 43 -15.11 12.08 -0.93
CA HIS A 43 -13.88 12.38 -0.18
C HIS A 43 -13.43 11.18 0.67
N ILE A 44 -14.36 10.35 1.14
CA ILE A 44 -14.02 9.07 1.76
C ILE A 44 -13.35 8.15 0.72
N LYS A 45 -13.80 8.18 -0.54
CA LYS A 45 -13.16 7.47 -1.65
C LYS A 45 -11.72 7.89 -1.84
N GLU A 46 -11.48 9.18 -2.00
CA GLU A 46 -10.12 9.72 -2.15
C GLU A 46 -9.23 9.38 -0.95
N ALA A 47 -9.74 9.50 0.28
CA ALA A 47 -8.99 9.12 1.48
C ALA A 47 -8.63 7.63 1.52
N THR A 48 -9.53 6.76 1.06
CA THR A 48 -9.33 5.30 0.99
C THR A 48 -8.28 4.94 -0.07
N ILE A 49 -8.30 5.62 -1.22
CA ILE A 49 -7.27 5.46 -2.26
C ILE A 49 -5.89 5.80 -1.70
N VAL A 50 -5.74 6.95 -1.04
CA VAL A 50 -4.48 7.34 -0.40
C VAL A 50 -4.07 6.33 0.69
N LEU A 51 -5.02 5.78 1.45
CA LEU A 51 -4.74 4.74 2.43
C LEU A 51 -4.17 3.47 1.78
N ILE A 52 -4.75 3.01 0.66
CA ILE A 52 -4.24 1.85 -0.11
C ILE A 52 -2.81 2.11 -0.60
N LYS A 53 -2.54 3.31 -1.15
CA LYS A 53 -1.18 3.70 -1.55
C LYS A 53 -0.21 3.67 -0.38
N LEU A 54 -0.65 4.11 0.81
CA LEU A 54 0.16 4.09 2.03
C LEU A 54 0.48 2.65 2.47
N HIS A 55 -0.49 1.73 2.40
CA HIS A 55 -0.27 0.31 2.68
C HIS A 55 0.76 -0.31 1.72
N ILE A 56 0.64 -0.01 0.43
CA ILE A 56 1.59 -0.48 -0.58
C ILE A 56 2.99 0.10 -0.35
N THR A 57 3.10 1.38 0.02
CA THR A 57 4.37 2.03 0.40
C THR A 57 5.02 1.35 1.59
N LYS A 58 4.24 1.02 2.63
CA LYS A 58 4.73 0.24 3.79
C LYS A 58 5.24 -1.14 3.36
N MET A 59 4.58 -1.81 2.42
CA MET A 59 5.02 -3.11 1.90
C MET A 59 6.32 -3.01 1.09
N ILE A 60 6.49 -1.98 0.23
CA ILE A 60 7.75 -1.74 -0.50
C ILE A 60 8.91 -1.60 0.50
N LYS A 61 8.69 -0.83 1.57
CA LYS A 61 9.66 -0.61 2.64
C LYS A 61 10.00 -1.91 3.38
N ASN A 62 8.99 -2.69 3.77
CA ASN A 62 9.22 -3.95 4.48
C ASN A 62 9.91 -4.99 3.58
N GLN A 63 9.47 -5.16 2.34
CA GLN A 63 10.13 -6.04 1.35
C GLN A 63 11.58 -5.61 1.07
N ALA A 64 11.94 -4.35 1.35
CA ALA A 64 13.31 -3.87 1.24
C ALA A 64 14.23 -4.30 2.39
N ARG A 65 13.67 -4.78 3.51
CA ARG A 65 14.41 -5.14 4.73
C ARG A 65 14.35 -6.64 5.01
N TYR A 66 13.27 -7.30 4.59
CA TYR A 66 13.02 -8.71 4.86
C TYR A 66 13.13 -9.53 3.57
N GLY A 67 13.73 -10.71 3.68
CA GLY A 67 13.95 -11.65 2.59
C GLY A 67 13.75 -13.11 3.00
N GLU A 68 13.93 -14.02 2.06
CA GLU A 68 13.92 -15.47 2.29
C GLU A 68 15.26 -16.09 1.91
N THR A 69 15.78 -17.01 2.72
CA THR A 69 16.96 -17.82 2.39
C THR A 69 16.55 -19.05 1.61
N SER A 70 17.29 -19.35 0.54
CA SER A 70 17.11 -20.61 -0.19
C SER A 70 17.93 -21.70 0.47
N THR A 71 17.44 -22.95 0.48
CA THR A 71 18.26 -24.09 0.93
C THR A 71 19.50 -24.35 0.07
N ASN A 72 19.60 -23.68 -1.09
CA ASN A 72 20.61 -23.93 -2.12
C ASN A 72 21.64 -22.79 -2.28
N ASP A 73 21.50 -21.68 -1.53
CA ASP A 73 22.40 -20.52 -1.61
C ASP A 73 22.43 -19.79 -0.26
N ASP A 74 23.59 -19.26 0.13
CA ASP A 74 23.81 -18.49 1.37
C ASP A 74 23.38 -17.01 1.20
N HIS A 75 22.54 -16.73 0.21
CA HIS A 75 22.03 -15.40 -0.11
C HIS A 75 20.59 -15.21 0.39
N LEU A 76 20.32 -13.98 0.84
CA LEU A 76 18.98 -13.53 1.19
C LEU A 76 18.30 -12.98 -0.07
N HIS A 77 17.15 -13.52 -0.45
CA HIS A 77 16.42 -13.14 -1.66
C HIS A 77 15.21 -12.27 -1.33
N PHE A 78 14.79 -11.42 -2.28
CA PHE A 78 13.55 -10.66 -2.11
C PHE A 78 12.34 -11.59 -2.03
N ILE A 79 11.40 -11.20 -1.17
CA ILE A 79 10.07 -11.79 -1.10
C ILE A 79 9.27 -11.30 -2.32
N GLU A 80 8.66 -12.18 -3.09
CA GLU A 80 7.80 -11.78 -4.21
C GLU A 80 6.62 -10.92 -3.74
N GLY A 81 6.06 -10.06 -4.61
CA GLY A 81 5.02 -9.11 -4.22
C GLY A 81 3.81 -9.76 -3.52
N ARG A 82 3.33 -10.89 -4.08
CA ARG A 82 2.21 -11.64 -3.49
C ARG A 82 2.55 -12.23 -2.11
N HIS A 83 3.77 -12.74 -1.94
CA HIS A 83 4.23 -13.25 -0.65
C HIS A 83 4.41 -12.12 0.37
N ALA A 84 4.89 -10.96 -0.06
CA ALA A 84 5.02 -9.78 0.80
C ALA A 84 3.65 -9.29 1.30
N TYR A 85 2.62 -9.36 0.46
CA TYR A 85 1.23 -9.13 0.89
C TYR A 85 0.79 -10.14 1.96
N GLN A 86 1.01 -11.43 1.74
CA GLN A 86 0.62 -12.46 2.70
C GLN A 86 1.31 -12.27 4.06
N LEU A 87 2.61 -11.96 4.04
CA LEU A 87 3.43 -11.82 5.23
C LEU A 87 3.14 -10.52 6.00
N PHE A 88 3.15 -9.36 5.34
CA PHE A 88 3.09 -8.05 6.02
C PHE A 88 1.68 -7.51 6.21
N TYR A 89 0.71 -8.08 5.50
CA TYR A 89 -0.65 -7.57 5.46
C TYR A 89 -1.68 -8.63 5.88
N ALA A 90 -1.75 -9.78 5.20
CA ALA A 90 -2.71 -10.84 5.54
C ALA A 90 -2.28 -11.71 6.74
N LEU A 91 -1.09 -11.47 7.30
CA LEU A 91 -0.52 -12.13 8.47
C LEU A 91 -0.44 -13.67 8.34
N ASP A 92 0.15 -14.16 7.26
CA ASP A 92 0.51 -15.57 7.11
C ASP A 92 1.80 -15.90 7.87
N SER A 93 1.66 -16.57 9.01
CA SER A 93 2.78 -16.96 9.88
C SER A 93 3.58 -18.17 9.39
N SER A 94 3.22 -18.77 8.25
CA SER A 94 3.89 -19.98 7.75
C SER A 94 5.20 -19.70 7.00
N MET A 95 5.40 -18.45 6.56
CA MET A 95 6.59 -18.03 5.83
C MET A 95 7.71 -17.65 6.80
N HIS A 96 8.86 -18.32 6.68
CA HIS A 96 10.05 -17.93 7.41
C HIS A 96 10.78 -16.84 6.63
N VAL A 97 10.97 -15.68 7.25
CA VAL A 97 11.73 -14.58 6.68
C VAL A 97 12.87 -14.18 7.59
N GLU A 98 13.96 -13.75 6.96
CA GLU A 98 15.12 -13.19 7.63
C GLU A 98 15.18 -11.69 7.37
N GLU A 99 15.82 -10.97 8.29
CA GLU A 99 15.97 -9.53 8.25
C GLU A 99 17.41 -9.17 7.91
N LEU A 100 17.58 -8.16 7.04
CA LEU A 100 18.89 -7.59 6.77
C LEU A 100 19.45 -6.88 8.03
N GLU A 101 20.67 -7.24 8.44
CA GLU A 101 21.38 -6.52 9.51
C GLU A 101 21.71 -5.09 9.07
N LEU A 102 21.33 -4.10 9.89
CA LEU A 102 21.47 -2.68 9.56
C LEU A 102 22.55 -2.01 10.42
N SER A 103 23.23 -1.01 9.85
CA SER A 103 23.99 -0.04 10.65
C SER A 103 23.05 0.87 11.44
N GLU A 104 23.55 1.51 12.50
CA GLU A 104 22.77 2.45 13.32
C GLU A 104 22.16 3.59 12.48
N ASP A 105 22.93 4.16 11.55
CA ASP A 105 22.46 5.25 10.67
C ASP A 105 21.31 4.81 9.76
N LEU A 106 21.39 3.59 9.23
CA LEU A 106 20.36 3.06 8.32
C LEU A 106 19.09 2.68 9.09
N LEU A 107 19.24 2.14 10.30
CA LEU A 107 18.13 1.87 11.21
C LEU A 107 17.39 3.16 11.58
N ALA A 108 18.11 4.22 11.96
CA ALA A 108 17.52 5.52 12.27
C ALA A 108 16.74 6.10 11.09
N LYS A 109 17.26 5.96 9.87
CA LYS A 109 16.55 6.37 8.64
C LYS A 109 15.29 5.54 8.40
N TYR A 110 15.38 4.23 8.58
CA TYR A 110 14.24 3.32 8.44
C TYR A 110 13.11 3.69 9.41
N ASP A 111 13.46 4.02 10.66
CA ASP A 111 12.50 4.42 11.69
C ASP A 111 11.89 5.80 11.43
N ALA A 112 12.69 6.77 10.98
CA ALA A 112 12.19 8.10 10.60
C ALA A 112 11.12 8.03 9.48
N ASP A 113 11.28 7.09 8.53
CA ASP A 113 10.26 6.88 7.50
C ASP A 113 8.97 6.25 8.05
N ILE A 114 9.03 5.48 9.15
CA ILE A 114 7.82 4.99 9.85
C ILE A 114 7.02 6.15 10.42
N GLU A 115 7.68 7.11 11.07
CA GLU A 115 7.01 8.29 11.62
C GLU A 115 6.27 9.08 10.53
N ARG A 116 6.87 9.21 9.34
CA ARG A 116 6.21 9.86 8.20
C ARG A 116 4.98 9.10 7.71
N LEU A 117 5.07 7.77 7.57
CA LEU A 117 3.90 6.94 7.23
C LEU A 117 2.77 7.13 8.25
N LEU A 118 3.10 7.19 9.54
CA LEU A 118 2.12 7.44 10.61
C LEU A 118 1.51 8.84 10.51
N ASN A 119 2.29 9.86 10.15
CA ASN A 119 1.79 11.22 9.94
C ASN A 119 0.79 11.28 8.78
N VAL A 120 1.10 10.65 7.63
CA VAL A 120 0.17 10.56 6.50
C VAL A 120 -1.12 9.84 6.92
N ARG A 121 -1.01 8.70 7.62
CA ARG A 121 -2.19 7.98 8.17
C ARG A 121 -3.03 8.85 9.11
N GLY A 122 -2.38 9.64 9.96
CA GLY A 122 -3.04 10.57 10.88
C GLY A 122 -3.92 11.57 10.15
N GLN A 123 -3.49 12.06 8.98
CA GLN A 123 -4.25 13.00 8.16
C GLN A 123 -5.51 12.38 7.52
N LEU A 124 -5.48 11.07 7.24
CA LEU A 124 -6.61 10.33 6.67
C LEU A 124 -7.67 9.95 7.71
N THR A 125 -7.26 9.83 8.98
CA THR A 125 -8.11 9.37 10.10
C THR A 125 -9.49 10.06 10.15
N PRO A 126 -9.62 11.39 9.93
CA PRO A 126 -10.93 12.06 9.99
C PRO A 126 -11.94 11.63 8.92
N PHE A 127 -11.49 11.06 7.79
CA PHE A 127 -12.33 10.58 6.69
C PHE A 127 -12.67 9.10 6.82
N ILE A 128 -11.79 8.35 7.48
CA ILE A 128 -11.87 6.88 7.63
C ILE A 128 -12.28 6.50 9.06
N ASN A 129 -12.77 7.47 9.85
CA ASN A 129 -13.39 7.20 11.14
C ASN A 129 -14.81 6.67 10.94
N VAL A 130 -14.89 5.51 10.28
CA VAL A 130 -16.10 4.71 10.14
C VAL A 130 -16.60 4.35 11.54
N ALA A 131 -17.91 4.33 11.74
CA ALA A 131 -18.47 3.86 13.01
C ALA A 131 -17.93 2.44 13.29
N ILE A 132 -17.72 2.10 14.57
CA ILE A 132 -17.16 0.80 14.98
C ILE A 132 -17.90 -0.37 14.30
N GLU A 133 -19.22 -0.26 14.15
CA GLU A 133 -20.10 -1.26 13.51
C GLU A 133 -19.84 -1.45 12.00
N THR A 134 -19.23 -0.46 11.34
CA THR A 134 -18.89 -0.47 9.92
C THR A 134 -17.39 -0.62 9.66
N PHE A 135 -16.57 -0.59 10.72
CA PHE A 135 -15.12 -0.67 10.61
C PHE A 135 -14.64 -2.03 10.11
N ASP A 136 -15.30 -3.12 10.55
CA ASP A 136 -14.96 -4.47 10.12
C ASP A 136 -15.24 -4.65 8.62
N SER A 137 -16.42 -4.21 8.14
CA SER A 137 -16.74 -4.24 6.70
C SER A 137 -15.82 -3.35 5.88
N PHE A 138 -15.48 -2.14 6.38
CA PHE A 138 -14.52 -1.27 5.73
C PHE A 138 -13.14 -1.94 5.60
N SER A 139 -12.68 -2.60 6.67
CA SER A 139 -11.39 -3.28 6.70
C SER A 139 -11.39 -4.50 5.77
N GLU A 140 -12.47 -5.28 5.75
CA GLU A 140 -12.64 -6.40 4.82
C GLU A 140 -12.63 -5.93 3.35
N ASP A 141 -13.35 -4.85 3.03
CA ASP A 141 -13.38 -4.29 1.68
C ASP A 141 -11.99 -3.76 1.27
N LEU A 142 -11.26 -3.12 2.20
CA LEU A 142 -9.88 -2.68 1.99
C LEU A 142 -8.94 -3.87 1.70
N ASP A 143 -9.05 -4.93 2.52
CA ASP A 143 -8.25 -6.15 2.39
C ASP A 143 -8.51 -6.82 1.03
N LEU A 144 -9.78 -6.95 0.63
CA LEU A 144 -10.16 -7.50 -0.67
C LEU A 144 -9.61 -6.67 -1.83
N THR A 145 -9.65 -5.33 -1.72
CA THR A 145 -9.10 -4.44 -2.75
C THR A 145 -7.60 -4.68 -2.93
N ILE A 146 -6.86 -4.70 -1.82
CA ILE A 146 -5.41 -4.92 -1.84
C ILE A 146 -5.11 -6.33 -2.35
N GLU A 147 -5.82 -7.36 -1.88
CA GLU A 147 -5.66 -8.74 -2.35
C GLU A 147 -5.86 -8.83 -3.87
N TYR A 148 -6.89 -8.18 -4.41
CA TYR A 148 -7.17 -8.14 -5.84
C TYR A 148 -6.02 -7.50 -6.63
N LEU A 149 -5.46 -6.40 -6.13
CA LEU A 149 -4.31 -5.74 -6.75
C LEU A 149 -3.11 -6.70 -6.85
N PHE A 150 -2.80 -7.46 -5.80
CA PHE A 150 -1.69 -8.42 -5.82
C PHE A 150 -1.98 -9.68 -6.64
N LYS A 151 -3.23 -10.13 -6.71
CA LYS A 151 -3.64 -11.23 -7.60
C LYS A 151 -3.53 -10.85 -9.07
N THR A 152 -3.90 -9.61 -9.41
CA THR A 152 -3.95 -9.12 -10.80
C THR A 152 -2.61 -8.57 -11.27
N TYR A 153 -1.85 -7.94 -10.36
CA TYR A 153 -0.56 -7.30 -10.63
C TYR A 153 0.50 -7.81 -9.64
N PRO A 154 1.08 -9.01 -9.85
CA PRO A 154 2.07 -9.58 -8.93
C PRO A 154 3.30 -8.69 -8.69
N ASP A 155 3.67 -7.88 -9.68
CA ASP A 155 4.82 -6.96 -9.65
C ASP A 155 4.45 -5.54 -9.18
N ILE A 156 3.28 -5.31 -8.58
CA ILE A 156 2.80 -3.97 -8.21
C ILE A 156 3.78 -3.21 -7.32
N LEU A 157 4.52 -3.90 -6.44
CA LEU A 157 5.55 -3.28 -5.60
C LEU A 157 6.74 -2.74 -6.41
N THR A 158 7.04 -3.33 -7.56
CA THR A 158 8.05 -2.84 -8.50
C THR A 158 7.47 -1.70 -9.34
N MET A 159 6.24 -1.84 -9.83
CA MET A 159 5.57 -0.82 -10.64
C MET A 159 5.43 0.52 -9.91
N VAL A 160 5.06 0.49 -8.62
CA VAL A 160 4.92 1.69 -7.77
C VAL A 160 6.25 2.40 -7.52
N GLN A 161 7.40 1.78 -7.80
CA GLN A 161 8.68 2.51 -7.71
C GLN A 161 8.87 3.50 -8.87
N ASP A 162 8.16 3.31 -9.99
CA ASP A 162 8.13 4.26 -11.11
C ASP A 162 7.24 5.46 -10.82
N LYS A 163 7.78 6.66 -11.06
CA LYS A 163 7.08 7.92 -10.75
C LYS A 163 5.87 8.16 -11.65
N GLU A 164 6.02 7.93 -12.96
CA GLU A 164 4.94 8.15 -13.92
C GLU A 164 3.76 7.22 -13.63
N PHE A 165 4.04 5.98 -13.26
CA PHE A 165 3.02 5.04 -12.81
C PHE A 165 2.28 5.54 -11.56
N ARG A 166 3.00 5.97 -10.52
CA ARG A 166 2.37 6.46 -9.27
C ARG A 166 1.46 7.66 -9.51
N LEU A 167 1.90 8.62 -10.32
CA LEU A 167 1.19 9.89 -10.53
C LEU A 167 0.01 9.78 -11.50
N HIS A 168 0.03 8.82 -12.43
CA HIS A 168 -0.91 8.83 -13.55
C HIS A 168 -1.71 7.54 -13.76
N LYS A 169 -1.33 6.44 -13.12
CA LYS A 169 -1.97 5.13 -13.35
C LYS A 169 -2.45 4.45 -12.09
N PHE A 170 -1.77 4.68 -10.97
CA PHE A 170 -2.01 3.88 -9.78
C PHE A 170 -3.41 4.09 -9.19
N ASP A 171 -3.91 5.33 -9.17
CA ASP A 171 -5.30 5.62 -8.77
C ASP A 171 -6.32 4.85 -9.60
N SER A 172 -6.17 4.89 -10.92
CA SER A 172 -7.08 4.19 -11.83
C SER A 172 -7.07 2.67 -11.63
N LEU A 173 -5.94 2.07 -11.26
CA LEU A 173 -5.88 0.64 -10.94
C LEU A 173 -6.62 0.31 -9.65
N ILE A 174 -6.51 1.17 -8.63
CA ILE A 174 -7.24 1.02 -7.37
C ILE A 174 -8.74 1.17 -7.62
N GLU A 175 -9.15 2.18 -8.40
CA GLU A 175 -10.55 2.38 -8.78
C GLU A 175 -11.12 1.22 -9.59
N GLU A 176 -10.33 0.65 -10.52
CA GLU A 176 -10.74 -0.52 -11.28
C GLU A 176 -10.92 -1.74 -10.38
N ALA A 177 -10.05 -1.93 -9.38
CA ALA A 177 -10.22 -2.99 -8.38
C ALA A 177 -11.55 -2.84 -7.63
N PHE A 178 -11.90 -1.61 -7.21
CA PHE A 178 -13.21 -1.35 -6.61
C PHE A 178 -14.37 -1.73 -7.54
N LYS A 179 -14.32 -1.32 -8.81
CA LYS A 179 -15.36 -1.64 -9.80
C LYS A 179 -15.51 -3.14 -9.99
N GLN A 180 -14.40 -3.86 -10.17
CA GLN A 180 -14.40 -5.30 -10.43
C GLN A 180 -14.96 -6.09 -9.24
N LEU A 181 -14.50 -5.80 -8.02
CA LEU A 181 -14.96 -6.50 -6.81
C LEU A 181 -16.46 -6.29 -6.55
N ALA A 182 -16.99 -5.09 -6.82
CA ALA A 182 -18.43 -4.83 -6.74
C ALA A 182 -19.25 -5.65 -7.75
N THR A 183 -18.77 -5.83 -9.00
CA THR A 183 -19.49 -6.67 -9.97
C THR A 183 -19.55 -8.15 -9.55
N THR A 184 -18.52 -8.61 -8.82
CA THR A 184 -18.47 -9.98 -8.30
C THR A 184 -19.23 -10.18 -6.99
N HIS A 185 -19.90 -9.13 -6.47
CA HIS A 185 -20.61 -9.11 -5.17
C HIS A 185 -19.72 -9.56 -4.01
N GLN A 186 -18.43 -9.21 -4.06
CA GLN A 186 -17.46 -9.55 -3.01
C GLN A 186 -17.37 -8.47 -1.92
N TYR A 187 -17.92 -7.28 -2.14
CA TYR A 187 -17.92 -6.20 -1.15
C TYR A 187 -19.15 -6.17 -0.25
N GLY A 188 -18.93 -5.65 0.96
CA GLY A 188 -19.98 -5.11 1.81
C GLY A 188 -20.53 -3.77 1.29
N ASP A 189 -21.35 -3.12 2.13
CA ASP A 189 -22.01 -1.85 1.78
C ASP A 189 -21.00 -0.74 1.47
N PHE A 190 -19.85 -0.73 2.16
CA PHE A 190 -18.81 0.28 1.98
C PHE A 190 -18.13 0.16 0.61
N GLY A 191 -17.61 -1.02 0.27
CA GLY A 191 -16.95 -1.27 -1.01
C GLY A 191 -17.90 -1.11 -2.19
N THR A 192 -19.19 -1.41 -2.01
CA THR A 192 -20.22 -1.11 -3.00
C THR A 192 -20.40 0.39 -3.23
N ALA A 193 -20.47 1.20 -2.17
CA ALA A 193 -20.57 2.65 -2.27
C ALA A 193 -19.32 3.27 -2.92
N MET A 194 -18.14 2.73 -2.61
CA MET A 194 -16.86 3.09 -3.23
C MET A 194 -16.86 2.83 -4.74
N ALA A 195 -17.26 1.62 -5.15
CA ALA A 195 -17.33 1.27 -6.56
C ALA A 195 -18.31 2.16 -7.34
N GLN A 196 -19.45 2.51 -6.73
CA GLN A 196 -20.41 3.45 -7.32
C GLN A 196 -19.82 4.85 -7.49
N ALA A 197 -19.12 5.36 -6.47
CA ALA A 197 -18.45 6.66 -6.57
C ALA A 197 -17.41 6.68 -7.71
N SER A 198 -16.69 5.57 -7.93
CA SER A 198 -15.71 5.45 -9.02
C SER A 198 -16.33 5.37 -10.43
N ILE A 199 -17.65 5.12 -10.56
CA ILE A 199 -18.34 5.11 -11.86
C ILE A 199 -18.77 6.52 -12.28
N VAL A 200 -19.11 7.38 -11.31
CA VAL A 200 -19.67 8.73 -11.55
C VAL A 200 -18.62 9.72 -12.06
N ASP A 201 -17.33 9.46 -11.83
CA ASP A 201 -16.21 10.32 -12.25
C ASP A 201 -15.71 10.08 -13.70
N THR A 202 -16.45 9.36 -14.53
CA THR A 202 -16.10 9.20 -15.97
C THR A 202 -16.81 10.29 -16.79
N PRO A 203 -16.13 11.35 -17.26
CA PRO A 203 -16.71 12.29 -18.22
C PRO A 203 -17.04 11.66 -19.58
#